data_AF-A0A9Q9IMT3-F1
#
_entry.id   AF-A0A9Q9IMT3-F1
#
_cell.length_a   1.000
_cell.length_b   1.000
_cell.length_c   1.000
_cell.angle_alpha   90.00
_cell.angle_beta   90.00
_cell.angle_gamma   90.00
#
_symmetry.space_group_name_H-M   'P 1'
#
loop_
_entity.id
_entity.type
_entity.pdbx_description
1 polymer ?
#
loop_
_entity_poly.entity_id
_entity_poly.type
_entity_poly.pdbx_seq_one_letter_code
_entity_poly.pdbx_strand_id
1 'polypeptide(L)' 'MTTTNLVDCPECGLPAITRTEGLVVSTRGPVEHVRLHCVLGHRFFGPADRLLRRVGTA' A
#
# COMPACT_ATOMS: atom_id res chain seq x y z
N MET A 1 -11.19 2.93 -12.52
CA MET A 1 -10.34 1.73 -12.71
C MET A 1 -9.57 1.55 -11.43
N THR A 2 -9.82 0.48 -10.67
CA THR A 2 -9.14 0.24 -9.39
C THR A 2 -7.85 -0.52 -9.67
N THR A 3 -6.70 0.11 -9.45
CA THR A 3 -5.39 -0.53 -9.65
C THR A 3 -5.07 -1.42 -8.46
N THR A 4 -4.63 -2.65 -8.73
CA THR A 4 -4.22 -3.63 -7.72
C THR A 4 -2.75 -3.99 -7.97
N ASN A 5 -1.88 -3.84 -6.97
CA ASN A 5 -0.43 -4.09 -7.10
C ASN A 5 0.05 -5.11 -6.06
N LEU A 6 1.07 -5.91 -6.40
CA LEU A 6 1.70 -6.89 -5.52
C LEU A 6 2.98 -6.28 -4.92
N VAL A 7 3.04 -6.23 -3.60
CA VAL A 7 4.18 -5.71 -2.84
C VAL A 7 4.51 -6.62 -1.68
N ASP A 8 5.68 -6.47 -1.09
CA ASP A 8 6.07 -7.20 0.11
C ASP A 8 5.45 -6.55 1.36
N CYS A 9 4.96 -7.38 2.27
CA CYS A 9 4.42 -6.91 3.54
C CYS A 9 5.54 -6.30 4.39
N PRO A 10 5.41 -5.05 4.87
CA PRO A 10 6.46 -4.40 5.64
C PRO A 10 6.71 -5.06 7.01
N GLU A 11 5.77 -5.85 7.53
CA GLU A 11 5.93 -6.56 8.80
C GLU A 11 6.62 -7.93 8.68
N CYS A 12 6.28 -8.70 7.64
CA CYS A 12 6.67 -10.11 7.55
C CYS A 12 7.39 -10.49 6.25
N GLY A 13 7.54 -9.56 5.31
CA GLY A 13 8.20 -9.77 4.02
C GLY A 13 7.44 -10.68 3.04
N LEU A 14 6.24 -11.15 3.39
CA LEU A 14 5.44 -12.01 2.52
C LEU A 14 4.62 -11.22 1.51
N PRO A 15 4.20 -11.84 0.39
CA PRO A 15 3.40 -11.18 -0.63
C PRO A 15 2.12 -10.57 -0.05
N ALA A 16 1.87 -9.33 -0.43
CA ALA A 16 0.69 -8.58 -0.08
C ALA A 16 0.07 -7.90 -1.30
N ILE A 17 -1.25 -7.87 -1.30
CA ILE A 17 -2.03 -7.21 -2.35
C ILE A 17 -2.36 -5.81 -1.86
N THR A 18 -2.09 -4.82 -2.70
CA THR A 18 -2.49 -3.45 -2.49
C THR A 18 -3.63 -3.08 -3.41
N ARG A 19 -4.62 -2.35 -2.88
CA ARG A 19 -5.75 -1.83 -3.65
C ARG A 19 -5.79 -0.32 -3.49
N THR A 20 -5.76 0.40 -4.61
CA THR A 20 -5.96 1.85 -4.62
C THR A 20 -7.42 2.17 -4.30
N GLU A 21 -7.64 2.88 -3.20
CA GLU A 21 -8.99 3.26 -2.75
C GLU A 21 -9.43 4.62 -3.29
N GLY A 22 -8.48 5.42 -3.81
CA GLY A 22 -8.73 6.69 -4.47
C GLY A 22 -7.83 7.82 -4.00
N LEU A 23 -8.00 8.98 -4.62
CA LEU A 23 -7.32 10.21 -4.24
C LEU A 23 -8.09 10.85 -3.08
N VAL A 24 -7.44 10.96 -1.92
CA VAL A 24 -7.97 11.69 -0.78
C VAL A 24 -7.39 13.10 -0.83
N VAL A 25 -8.25 14.11 -0.79
CA VAL A 25 -7.81 15.51 -0.71
C VAL A 25 -7.12 15.70 0.63
N SER A 26 -5.82 15.99 0.60
CA SER A 26 -5.02 16.25 1.79
C SER A 26 -4.50 17.68 1.78
N THR A 27 -3.96 18.13 2.91
CA THR A 27 -3.46 19.51 3.09
C THR A 27 -2.28 19.87 2.17
N ARG A 28 -1.65 18.87 1.54
CA ARG A 28 -0.55 19.05 0.55
C ARG A 28 -0.96 18.70 -0.88
N GLY A 29 -2.25 18.56 -1.15
CA GLY A 29 -2.79 18.11 -2.43
C GLY A 29 -3.41 16.72 -2.37
N PRO A 30 -3.95 16.22 -3.49
CA PRO A 30 -4.58 14.91 -3.54
C PRO A 30 -3.52 13.80 -3.38
N VAL A 31 -3.70 12.96 -2.38
CA VAL A 31 -2.80 11.83 -2.07
C VAL A 31 -3.55 10.53 -2.27
N GLU A 32 -2.95 9.66 -3.08
CA GLU A 32 -3.49 8.32 -3.32
C GLU A 32 -3.36 7.47 -2.05
N HIS A 33 -4.47 6.95 -1.56
CA HIS A 33 -4.48 6.01 -0.44
C HIS A 33 -4.66 4.58 -0.96
N VAL A 34 -3.91 3.66 -0.36
CA VAL A 34 -3.98 2.23 -0.66
C VAL A 34 -4.29 1.43 0.60
N ARG A 35 -5.05 0.35 0.44
CA ARG A 35 -5.14 -0.72 1.44
C ARG A 35 -4.18 -1.83 1.04
N LEU A 36 -3.32 -2.25 1.97
CA LEU A 36 -2.45 -3.41 1.83
C LEU A 36 -3.02 -4.56 2.66
N HIS A 37 -3.13 -5.75 2.06
CA HIS A 37 -3.52 -6.99 2.72
C HIS A 37 -2.51 -8.08 2.40
N CYS A 38 -1.81 -8.56 3.42
CA CYS A 38 -0.88 -9.68 3.33
C CYS A 38 -1.61 -11.03 3.39
N VAL A 39 -1.00 -12.08 2.82
CA VAL A 39 -1.48 -13.48 2.92
C VAL A 39 -1.60 -13.99 4.36
N LEU A 40 -0.83 -13.45 5.31
CA LEU A 40 -0.95 -13.76 6.75
C LEU A 40 -2.04 -12.95 7.47
N GLY A 41 -2.67 -11.99 6.79
CA GLY A 41 -3.77 -11.20 7.33
C GLY A 41 -3.38 -9.83 7.91
N HIS A 42 -2.12 -9.41 7.84
CA HIS A 42 -1.72 -8.04 8.20
C HIS A 42 -2.38 -7.03 7.26
N ARG A 43 -2.95 -5.96 7.84
CA ARG A 43 -3.72 -4.94 7.10
C ARG A 43 -3.13 -3.57 7.37
N PHE A 44 -2.84 -2.85 6.30
CA PHE A 44 -2.36 -1.47 6.39
C PHE A 44 -3.21 -0.56 5.52
N PHE A 45 -3.38 0.68 5.96
CA PHE A 45 -4.06 1.71 5.21
C PHE A 45 -3.29 3.01 5.34
N GLY A 46 -3.01 3.65 4.21
CA GLY A 46 -2.18 4.84 4.20
C GLY A 46 -1.83 5.31 2.80
N PRO A 47 -1.01 6.38 2.71
CA PRO A 47 -0.59 6.94 1.44
C PRO A 47 0.27 5.94 0.66
N ALA A 48 -0.03 5.79 -0.63
CA ALA A 48 0.63 4.88 -1.55
C ALA A 48 2.16 5.04 -1.52
N ASP A 49 2.66 6.27 -1.50
CA ASP A 49 4.10 6.57 -1.48
C ASP A 49 4.85 5.99 -0.27
N ARG A 50 4.18 5.88 0.89
CA ARG A 50 4.80 5.28 2.10
C ARG A 50 4.66 3.76 2.14
N LEU A 51 3.51 3.22 1.71
CA LEU A 51 3.21 1.80 1.80
C LEU A 51 3.78 0.98 0.63
N LEU A 52 3.91 1.60 -0.55
CA LEU A 52 4.51 0.99 -1.74
C LEU A 52 6.01 1.27 -1.83
N ARG A 53 6.60 1.94 -0.83
CA ARG A 53 8.04 2.10 -0.76
C ARG A 53 8.64 0.71 -0.61
N ARG A 54 9.16 0.17 -1.72
CA ARG A 54 9.85 -1.13 -1.75
C ARG A 54 10.80 -1.18 -0.57
N VAL A 55 10.58 -2.13 0.33
CA VAL A 55 11.66 -2.64 1.18
C VAL A 55 12.55 -3.41 0.21
N GLY A 56 13.44 -2.68 -0.47
CA GLY A 56 14.50 -3.29 -1.26
C GLY A 56 15.33 -4.12 -0.28
N THR A 57 15.33 -5.43 -0.49
CA THR A 57 16.26 -6.35 0.14
C THR A 57 17.69 -5.86 -0.14
N ALA A 58 18.37 -5.42 0.92
CA ALA A 58 19.82 -5.37 0.99
C ALA A 58 20.29 -6.58 1.80
#